data_AF-A0A9X2QCQ4-F1
#
_entry.id   AF-A0A9X2QCQ4-F1
#
_cell.length_a   1.000
_cell.length_b   1.000
_cell.length_c   1.000
_cell.angle_alpha   90.00
_cell.angle_beta   90.00
_cell.angle_gamma   90.00
#
_symmetry.space_group_name_H-M   'P 1'
#
loop_
_entity.id
_entity.type
_entity.pdbx_description
1 polymer ?
#
loop_
_entity_poly.entity_id
_entity_poly.type
_entity_poly.pdbx_seq_one_letter_code
_entity_poly.pdbx_strand_id
1 'polypeptide(L)'
;MFRFLPMMVLLLCLPAANRVQAQEIRRCVTPDGQTMFTDRRCEDVGAAMRAPPAPRTQGNTGLHRYGCPRRLSELVSLLQSAVESRDVNRLSSLYLWSGQSDAAANQVLSRLEAIVQRPLLDIAPMYPQTETPTWDADTAAATPSLDGSAIDAPLPAPTRPRPWGLRLEQNLASGTPARSVLRLRRQYNCFWVTF
;
A
#
# COMPACT_ATOMS: atom_id res chain seq x y z
N MET A 1 -32.32 -13.42 -60.05
CA MET A 1 -31.63 -12.17 -60.44
C MET A 1 -32.11 -11.06 -59.52
N PHE A 2 -31.19 -10.45 -58.76
CA PHE A 2 -31.25 -9.09 -58.18
C PHE A 2 -32.45 -8.75 -57.25
N ARG A 3 -32.31 -8.06 -56.11
CA ARG A 3 -31.24 -7.20 -55.60
C ARG A 3 -31.55 -6.97 -54.11
N PHE A 4 -30.62 -7.34 -53.25
CA PHE A 4 -30.51 -6.85 -51.87
C PHE A 4 -30.39 -5.32 -51.92
N LEU A 5 -31.44 -4.56 -51.59
CA LEU A 5 -31.38 -3.09 -51.62
C LEU A 5 -32.21 -2.34 -50.54
N PRO A 6 -32.32 -2.82 -49.29
CA PRO A 6 -32.59 -1.87 -48.20
C PRO A 6 -31.52 -1.88 -47.11
N MET A 7 -30.47 -2.69 -47.23
CA MET A 7 -29.38 -2.77 -46.25
C MET A 7 -28.18 -1.86 -46.59
N MET A 8 -28.44 -0.74 -47.28
CA MET A 8 -27.42 0.26 -47.66
C MET A 8 -27.92 1.69 -47.37
N VAL A 9 -28.74 1.87 -46.33
CA VAL A 9 -29.10 3.21 -45.83
C VAL A 9 -28.80 3.35 -44.33
N LEU A 10 -28.73 2.24 -43.58
CA LEU A 10 -28.44 2.25 -42.13
C LEU A 10 -26.93 2.27 -41.78
N LEU A 11 -26.06 2.66 -42.70
CA LEU A 11 -24.60 2.75 -42.49
C LEU A 11 -24.07 4.20 -42.44
N LEU A 12 -24.96 5.21 -42.55
CA LEU A 12 -24.58 6.62 -42.63
C LEU A 12 -24.60 7.38 -41.30
N CYS A 13 -24.89 6.72 -40.17
CA CYS A 13 -24.90 7.36 -38.84
C CYS A 13 -23.74 6.89 -37.94
N LEU A 14 -22.53 6.72 -38.48
CA LEU A 14 -21.35 6.66 -37.62
C LEU A 14 -20.98 8.07 -37.15
N PRO A 15 -21.03 8.38 -35.84
CA PRO A 15 -20.53 9.66 -35.36
C PRO A 15 -19.04 9.73 -35.66
N ALA A 16 -18.64 10.73 -36.43
CA ALA A 16 -17.24 11.08 -36.56
C ALA A 16 -16.71 11.39 -35.16
N ALA A 17 -15.95 10.46 -34.59
CA ALA A 17 -15.23 10.69 -33.35
C ALA A 17 -14.22 11.81 -33.62
N ASN A 18 -14.62 13.05 -33.33
CA ASN A 18 -13.68 14.15 -33.22
C ASN A 18 -12.65 13.73 -32.16
N ARG A 19 -11.45 13.34 -32.62
CA ARG A 19 -10.33 13.16 -31.71
C ARG A 19 -10.02 14.54 -31.16
N VAL A 20 -10.54 14.84 -29.97
CA VAL A 20 -10.03 15.92 -29.14
C VAL A 20 -8.56 15.59 -28.92
N GLN A 21 -7.68 16.26 -29.67
CA GLN A 21 -6.26 16.20 -29.44
C GLN A 21 -6.05 16.78 -28.05
N ALA A 22 -5.54 15.98 -27.12
CA ALA A 22 -5.15 16.47 -25.80
C ALA A 22 -4.23 17.68 -25.99
N GLN A 23 -4.57 18.82 -25.37
CA GLN A 23 -3.72 20.01 -25.38
C GLN A 23 -2.37 19.62 -24.79
N GLU A 24 -1.34 19.56 -25.64
CA GLU A 24 0.01 19.21 -25.22
C GLU A 24 0.62 20.42 -24.50
N ILE A 25 0.62 20.38 -23.17
CA ILE A 25 1.30 21.38 -22.34
C ILE A 25 2.81 21.14 -22.45
N ARG A 26 3.51 22.08 -23.07
CA ARG A 26 4.97 22.08 -23.22
C ARG A 26 5.63 22.82 -22.07
N ARG A 27 6.74 22.27 -21.56
CA ARG A 27 7.59 22.90 -20.55
C ARG A 27 8.79 23.56 -21.22
N CYS A 28 8.83 24.88 -21.18
CA CYS A 28 9.86 25.70 -21.82
C CYS A 28 10.75 26.39 -20.76
N VAL A 29 11.93 26.84 -21.19
CA VAL A 29 12.84 27.66 -20.39
C VAL A 29 13.08 28.98 -21.12
N THR A 30 12.85 30.10 -20.44
CA THR A 30 13.13 31.44 -20.99
C THR A 30 14.64 31.70 -21.05
N PRO A 31 15.09 32.71 -21.80
CA PRO A 31 16.50 33.12 -21.81
C PRO A 31 17.05 33.47 -20.42
N ASP A 32 16.19 33.96 -19.52
CA ASP A 32 16.52 34.26 -18.11
C ASP A 32 16.57 33.00 -17.21
N GLY A 33 16.40 31.81 -17.78
CA GLY A 33 16.43 30.54 -17.04
C GLY A 33 15.14 30.18 -16.31
N GLN A 34 14.06 30.95 -16.47
CA GLN A 34 12.78 30.69 -15.81
C GLN A 34 12.01 29.59 -16.53
N THR A 35 11.35 28.71 -15.78
CA THR A 35 10.49 27.67 -16.36
C THR A 35 9.08 28.19 -16.58
N MET A 36 8.52 27.95 -17.76
CA MET A 36 7.13 28.25 -18.05
C MET A 36 6.45 27.09 -18.75
N PHE A 37 5.11 27.06 -18.65
CA PHE A 37 4.26 26.06 -19.30
C PHE A 37 3.37 26.74 -20.32
N THR A 38 3.32 26.21 -21.53
CA THR A 38 2.52 26.78 -22.62
C THR A 38 2.00 25.67 -23.53
N ASP A 39 0.85 25.91 -24.15
CA ASP A 39 0.31 25.07 -25.22
C ASP A 39 0.88 25.42 -26.61
N ARG A 40 1.55 26.57 -26.75
CA ARG A 40 2.27 26.98 -27.97
C ARG A 40 3.65 26.36 -28.06
N ARG A 41 4.29 26.38 -29.24
CA ARG A 41 5.66 25.88 -29.38
C ARG A 41 6.59 26.78 -28.57
N CYS A 42 7.62 26.23 -27.94
CA CYS A 42 8.54 27.02 -27.12
C CYS A 42 9.21 28.11 -27.96
N GLU A 43 9.54 27.82 -29.22
CA GLU A 43 10.09 28.81 -30.15
C GLU A 43 9.15 30.00 -30.42
N ASP A 44 7.82 29.81 -30.38
CA ASP A 44 6.83 30.86 -30.65
C ASP A 44 6.73 31.89 -29.52
N VAL A 45 7.25 31.56 -28.34
CA VAL A 45 7.19 32.35 -27.10
C VAL A 45 8.60 32.76 -26.63
N GLY A 46 9.59 32.69 -27.52
CA GLY A 46 10.96 33.10 -27.25
C GLY A 46 11.68 32.22 -26.21
N ALA A 47 11.24 30.97 -26.05
CA ALA A 47 11.78 30.04 -25.06
C ALA A 47 12.35 28.79 -25.73
N ALA A 48 13.24 28.09 -25.04
CA ALA A 48 13.75 26.79 -25.49
C ALA A 48 12.94 25.65 -24.86
N MET A 49 12.76 24.55 -25.60
CA MET A 49 12.19 23.34 -25.03
C MET A 49 13.10 22.83 -23.92
N ARG A 50 12.53 22.61 -22.73
CA ARG A 50 13.27 21.93 -21.66
C ARG A 50 13.29 20.45 -21.98
N ALA A 51 14.46 19.90 -22.34
CA ALA A 51 14.61 18.46 -22.39
C ALA A 51 14.21 17.86 -21.04
N PRO A 52 13.48 16.72 -21.02
CA PRO A 52 13.26 16.00 -19.78
C PRO A 52 14.60 15.81 -19.07
N PRO A 53 14.67 16.00 -17.73
CA PRO A 53 15.89 15.66 -17.01
C PRO A 53 16.29 14.25 -17.39
N ALA A 54 17.59 14.03 -17.61
CA ALA A 54 18.12 12.70 -17.89
C ALA A 54 17.51 11.73 -16.88
N PRO A 55 16.96 10.57 -17.31
CA PRO A 55 16.42 9.60 -16.39
C PRO A 55 17.53 9.30 -15.40
N ARG A 56 17.35 9.74 -14.15
CA ARG A 56 18.28 9.38 -13.08
C ARG A 56 18.32 7.87 -13.08
N THR A 57 19.51 7.27 -13.09
CA THR A 57 19.66 5.82 -12.90
C THR A 57 18.80 5.49 -11.70
N GLN A 58 17.70 4.79 -11.97
CA GLN A 58 16.66 4.56 -10.99
C GLN A 58 17.30 3.68 -9.93
N GLY A 59 17.82 4.28 -8.88
CA GLY A 59 18.34 3.55 -7.74
C GLY A 59 17.16 2.89 -7.06
N ASN A 60 16.71 1.73 -7.55
CA ASN A 60 15.76 0.79 -6.94
C ASN A 60 14.48 1.35 -6.25
N THR A 61 14.09 2.61 -6.46
CA THR A 61 13.00 3.28 -5.73
C THR A 61 11.89 3.79 -6.65
N GLY A 62 11.56 3.04 -7.69
CA GLY A 62 10.30 3.24 -8.40
C GLY A 62 9.13 2.80 -7.53
N LEU A 63 7.97 3.44 -7.71
CA LEU A 63 6.65 3.08 -7.14
C LEU A 63 6.35 1.56 -7.13
N HIS A 64 7.04 0.79 -7.97
CA HIS A 64 6.99 -0.68 -8.05
C HIS A 64 7.47 -1.41 -6.79
N ARG A 65 8.25 -0.79 -5.90
CA ARG A 65 8.66 -1.39 -4.61
C ARG A 65 7.59 -1.25 -3.52
N TYR A 66 6.60 -0.38 -3.71
CA TYR A 66 5.58 -0.07 -2.69
C TYR A 66 4.21 -0.71 -2.99
N GLY A 67 4.04 -1.31 -4.17
CA GLY A 67 2.71 -1.71 -4.65
C GLY A 67 2.17 -3.04 -4.12
N CYS A 68 3.01 -3.91 -3.55
CA CYS A 68 2.57 -5.24 -3.12
C CYS A 68 3.60 -5.96 -2.21
N PRO A 69 3.68 -5.64 -0.91
CA PRO A 69 4.54 -6.41 -0.01
C PRO A 69 4.02 -7.84 0.09
N ARG A 70 4.82 -8.83 -0.33
CA ARG A 70 4.41 -10.25 -0.34
C ARG A 70 4.76 -10.99 0.95
N ARG A 71 5.65 -10.39 1.76
CA ARG A 71 6.06 -10.91 3.06
C ARG A 71 5.73 -9.89 4.14
N LEU A 72 5.36 -10.36 5.33
CA LEU A 72 5.08 -9.46 6.46
C LEU A 72 6.29 -8.59 6.82
N SER A 73 7.50 -9.14 6.76
CA SER A 73 8.74 -8.39 7.00
C SER A 73 8.92 -7.24 6.01
N GLU A 74 8.53 -7.44 4.75
CA GLU A 74 8.58 -6.39 3.72
C GLU A 74 7.58 -5.26 4.03
N LEU A 75 6.35 -5.62 4.42
CA LEU A 75 5.36 -4.63 4.86
C LEU A 75 5.88 -3.82 6.06
N VAL A 76 6.47 -4.48 7.06
CA VAL A 76 7.01 -3.81 8.26
C VAL A 76 8.16 -2.86 7.89
N SER A 77 9.09 -3.27 7.03
CA SER A 77 10.16 -2.37 6.57
C SER A 77 9.64 -1.16 5.80
N LEU A 78 8.61 -1.36 4.95
CA LEU A 78 7.98 -0.25 4.22
C LEU A 78 7.26 0.71 5.19
N LEU A 79 6.53 0.17 6.17
CA LEU A 79 5.85 0.94 7.22
C LEU A 79 6.84 1.78 8.02
N GLN A 80 7.93 1.16 8.49
CA GLN A 80 9.01 1.84 9.20
C GLN A 80 9.60 2.97 8.36
N SER A 81 9.95 2.71 7.10
CA SER A 81 10.53 3.72 6.21
C SER A 81 9.60 4.91 5.98
N ALA A 82 8.29 4.67 5.86
CA ALA A 82 7.30 5.72 5.65
C ALA A 82 7.16 6.65 6.87
N VAL A 83 7.20 6.09 8.09
CA VAL A 83 7.15 6.87 9.33
C VAL A 83 8.46 7.61 9.56
N GLU A 84 9.61 6.96 9.39
CA GLU A 84 10.93 7.58 9.55
C GLU A 84 11.14 8.75 8.57
N SER A 85 10.70 8.60 7.31
CA SER A 85 10.76 9.68 6.32
C SER A 85 9.61 10.68 6.40
N ARG A 86 8.68 10.52 7.37
CA ARG A 86 7.44 11.31 7.51
C ARG A 86 6.65 11.44 6.20
N ASP A 87 6.59 10.37 5.41
CA ASP A 87 5.99 10.36 4.07
C ASP A 87 4.61 9.68 4.10
N VAL A 88 3.56 10.50 4.16
CA VAL A 88 2.17 10.03 4.17
C VAL A 88 1.79 9.32 2.87
N ASN A 89 2.40 9.68 1.73
CA ASN A 89 2.10 9.05 0.45
C ASN A 89 2.69 7.64 0.37
N ARG A 90 3.85 7.43 1.00
CA ARG A 90 4.39 6.07 1.18
C ARG A 90 3.52 5.24 2.11
N LEU A 91 3.08 5.79 3.24
CA LEU A 91 2.20 5.04 4.15
C LEU A 91 0.84 4.73 3.50
N SER A 92 0.26 5.69 2.78
CA SER A 92 -1.03 5.52 2.09
C SER A 92 -0.98 4.44 1.00
N SER A 93 0.18 4.25 0.36
CA SER A 93 0.37 3.17 -0.62
C SER A 93 0.22 1.76 -0.04
N LEU A 94 0.37 1.60 1.29
CA LEU A 94 0.23 0.32 1.99
C LEU A 94 -1.20 0.07 2.49
N TYR A 95 -2.07 1.08 2.44
CA TYR A 95 -3.45 1.00 2.92
C TYR A 95 -4.37 0.37 1.87
N LEU A 96 -5.30 -0.48 2.31
CA LEU A 96 -6.32 -1.05 1.42
C LEU A 96 -7.50 -0.09 1.26
N TRP A 97 -7.57 0.61 0.13
CA TRP A 97 -8.56 1.67 -0.14
C TRP A 97 -9.95 1.20 -0.63
N SER A 98 -10.13 -0.09 -0.92
CA SER A 98 -11.35 -0.59 -1.55
C SER A 98 -12.61 -0.32 -0.71
N GLY A 99 -13.68 0.18 -1.33
CA GLY A 99 -15.00 0.31 -0.71
C GLY A 99 -15.20 1.55 0.17
N GLN A 100 -14.31 2.54 0.11
CA GLN A 100 -14.42 3.78 0.89
C GLN A 100 -15.15 4.89 0.12
N SER A 101 -15.97 5.68 0.81
CA SER A 101 -16.47 6.95 0.29
C SER A 101 -15.39 8.04 0.38
N ASP A 102 -15.55 9.15 -0.34
CA ASP A 102 -14.59 10.26 -0.29
C ASP A 102 -14.42 10.81 1.13
N ALA A 103 -15.51 10.94 1.88
CA ALA A 103 -15.47 11.39 3.27
C ALA A 103 -14.67 10.42 4.17
N ALA A 104 -14.90 9.12 4.02
CA ALA A 104 -14.16 8.09 4.76
C ALA A 104 -12.68 8.04 4.36
N ALA A 105 -12.38 8.20 3.07
CA ALA A 105 -11.02 8.23 2.55
C ALA A 105 -10.21 9.41 3.13
N ASN A 106 -10.83 10.61 3.20
CA ASN A 106 -10.19 11.77 3.82
C ASN A 106 -9.93 11.56 5.33
N GLN A 107 -10.85 10.94 6.07
CA GLN A 107 -10.62 10.60 7.48
C GLN A 107 -9.46 9.61 7.66
N VAL A 108 -9.36 8.61 6.79
CA VAL A 108 -8.23 7.67 6.78
C VAL A 108 -6.93 8.41 6.51
N LEU A 109 -6.89 9.28 5.49
CA LEU A 109 -5.69 10.04 5.17
C LEU A 109 -5.23 10.90 6.35
N SER A 110 -6.14 11.64 7.00
CA SER A 110 -5.81 12.43 8.19
C SER A 110 -5.26 11.58 9.33
N ARG A 111 -5.76 10.35 9.52
CA ARG A 111 -5.20 9.41 10.51
C ARG A 111 -3.80 8.93 10.12
N LEU A 112 -3.57 8.58 8.85
CA LEU A 112 -2.25 8.16 8.36
C LEU A 112 -1.24 9.30 8.49
N GLU A 113 -1.64 10.53 8.19
CA GLU A 113 -0.82 11.73 8.40
C GLU A 113 -0.45 11.92 9.87
N ALA A 114 -1.42 11.78 10.78
CA ALA A 114 -1.15 11.86 12.21
C ALA A 114 -0.19 10.76 12.71
N ILE A 115 -0.19 9.58 12.08
CA ILE A 115 0.75 8.49 12.40
C ILE A 115 2.16 8.83 11.95
N VAL A 116 2.37 9.25 10.70
CA VAL A 116 3.74 9.53 10.17
C VAL A 116 4.40 10.74 10.83
N GLN A 117 3.62 11.64 11.44
CA GLN A 117 4.17 12.80 12.15
C GLN A 117 4.75 12.47 13.53
N ARG A 118 4.47 11.29 14.08
CA ARG A 118 4.93 10.87 15.41
C ARG A 118 6.19 9.99 15.30
N PRO A 119 7.24 10.22 16.12
CA PRO A 119 8.39 9.33 16.18
C PRO A 119 7.98 7.88 16.46
N LEU A 120 8.56 6.94 15.70
CA LEU A 120 8.34 5.50 15.87
C LEU A 120 9.28 4.96 16.96
N LEU A 121 8.73 4.20 17.90
CA LEU A 121 9.50 3.46 18.92
C LEU A 121 9.59 1.98 18.55
N ASP A 122 8.46 1.36 18.19
CA ASP A 122 8.39 -0.05 17.85
C ASP A 122 7.18 -0.37 16.94
N ILE A 123 7.25 -1.49 16.21
CA ILE A 123 6.14 -2.10 15.48
C ILE A 123 5.97 -3.55 15.98
N ALA A 124 5.02 -3.76 16.88
CA ALA A 124 4.78 -5.05 17.49
C ALA A 124 3.68 -5.84 16.76
N PRO A 125 3.90 -7.13 16.40
CA PRO A 125 2.84 -7.98 15.86
C PRO A 125 1.79 -8.31 16.93
N MET A 126 0.51 -8.27 16.55
CA MET A 126 -0.61 -8.65 17.42
C MET A 126 -1.12 -10.04 17.04
N TYR A 127 -1.05 -10.97 17.98
CA TYR A 127 -1.51 -12.35 17.82
C TYR A 127 -2.91 -12.54 18.41
N PRO A 128 -3.69 -13.53 17.93
CA PRO A 128 -4.92 -13.91 18.62
C PRO A 128 -4.57 -14.35 20.05
N GLN A 129 -5.36 -13.89 21.02
CA GLN A 129 -5.25 -14.39 22.38
C GLN A 129 -5.79 -15.81 22.39
N THR A 130 -4.89 -16.80 22.43
CA THR A 130 -5.30 -18.16 22.79
C THR A 130 -5.56 -18.12 24.29
N GLU A 131 -6.78 -18.46 24.72
CA GLU A 131 -7.06 -18.74 26.13
C GLU A 131 -5.97 -19.71 26.59
N THR A 132 -5.11 -19.26 27.51
CA THR A 132 -4.17 -20.15 28.18
C THR A 132 -5.04 -21.25 28.78
N PRO A 133 -4.85 -22.54 28.43
CA PRO A 133 -5.56 -23.58 29.14
C PRO A 133 -5.23 -23.38 30.62
N THR A 134 -6.24 -23.04 31.40
CA THR A 134 -6.18 -23.19 32.84
C THR A 134 -5.84 -24.66 33.03
N TRP A 135 -4.60 -24.92 33.43
CA TRP A 135 -4.27 -26.24 33.95
C TRP A 135 -5.14 -26.38 35.19
N ASP A 136 -6.33 -26.95 35.02
CA ASP A 136 -7.09 -27.44 36.14
C ASP A 136 -6.16 -28.46 36.80
N ALA A 137 -5.70 -28.11 38.00
CA ALA A 137 -4.81 -28.89 38.83
C ALA A 137 -5.50 -30.16 39.38
N ASP A 138 -6.40 -30.75 38.60
CA ASP A 138 -7.14 -31.98 38.87
C ASP A 138 -6.90 -33.05 37.78
N THR A 139 -5.78 -32.95 37.05
CA THR A 139 -5.19 -34.16 36.47
C THR A 139 -4.29 -34.77 37.52
N ALA A 140 -4.89 -35.70 38.28
CA ALA A 140 -4.14 -36.66 39.08
C ALA A 140 -2.92 -37.12 38.29
N ALA A 141 -1.75 -36.92 38.88
CA ALA A 141 -0.49 -37.37 38.34
C ALA A 141 -0.62 -38.84 37.95
N ALA A 142 -0.74 -39.11 36.65
CA ALA A 142 -0.43 -40.41 36.11
C ALA A 142 1.07 -40.56 36.31
N THR A 143 1.46 -41.16 37.44
CA THR A 143 2.81 -41.69 37.65
C THR A 143 3.19 -42.48 36.41
N PRO A 144 4.29 -42.14 35.71
CA PRO A 144 4.73 -42.93 34.58
C PRO A 144 5.06 -44.32 35.09
N SER A 145 4.28 -45.32 34.67
CA SER A 145 4.60 -46.72 34.90
C SER A 145 5.89 -47.01 34.12
N LEU A 146 6.89 -47.54 34.82
CA LEU A 146 8.21 -47.92 34.30
C LEU A 146 8.17 -49.20 33.44
N ASP A 147 7.10 -49.44 32.69
CA ASP A 147 7.07 -50.48 31.67
C ASP A 147 7.42 -49.84 30.31
N GLY A 148 8.63 -50.13 29.84
CA GLY A 148 9.28 -49.53 28.67
C GLY A 148 8.64 -49.91 27.33
N SER A 149 7.39 -49.48 27.11
CA SER A 149 6.72 -49.59 25.81
C SER A 149 5.73 -48.44 25.62
N ALA A 150 6.25 -47.22 25.51
CA ALA A 150 5.50 -46.08 24.98
C ALA A 150 6.27 -45.47 23.81
N ILE A 151 6.15 -46.19 22.71
CA ILE A 151 6.19 -45.78 21.30
C ILE A 151 6.47 -44.29 21.04
N ASP A 152 7.60 -44.08 20.38
CA ASP A 152 8.12 -42.88 19.74
C ASP A 152 7.14 -42.29 18.71
N ALA A 153 6.09 -41.62 19.17
CA ALA A 153 5.22 -40.81 18.33
C ALA A 153 5.81 -39.39 18.23
N PRO A 154 6.17 -38.89 17.03
CA PRO A 154 6.66 -37.52 16.88
C PRO A 154 5.60 -36.52 17.37
N LEU A 155 5.96 -35.73 18.38
CA LEU A 155 5.11 -34.63 18.85
C LEU A 155 4.79 -33.71 17.67
N PRO A 156 3.52 -33.32 17.47
CA PRO A 156 3.16 -32.41 16.39
C PRO A 156 3.92 -31.10 16.56
N ALA A 157 4.57 -30.64 15.48
CA ALA A 157 5.34 -29.40 15.51
C ALA A 157 4.43 -28.22 15.92
N PRO A 158 4.85 -27.36 16.88
CA PRO A 158 4.05 -26.24 17.32
C PRO A 158 3.78 -25.28 16.15
N THR A 159 2.50 -25.09 15.80
CA THR A 159 2.10 -24.14 14.76
C THR A 159 2.12 -22.73 15.36
N ARG A 160 3.05 -21.88 14.91
CA ARG A 160 3.09 -20.49 15.37
C ARG A 160 1.85 -19.74 14.88
N PRO A 161 1.06 -19.09 15.76
CA PRO A 161 -0.11 -18.34 15.34
C PRO A 161 0.30 -17.19 14.42
N ARG A 162 -0.58 -16.85 13.46
CA ARG A 162 -0.35 -15.74 12.53
C ARG A 162 -0.82 -14.43 13.18
N PRO A 163 -0.09 -13.32 13.05
CA PRO A 163 -0.55 -12.05 13.57
C PRO A 163 -1.73 -11.54 12.75
N TRP A 164 -2.70 -10.92 13.42
CA TRP A 164 -3.87 -10.30 12.80
C TRP A 164 -3.71 -8.79 12.59
N GLY A 165 -2.71 -8.18 13.23
CA GLY A 165 -2.46 -6.74 13.19
C GLY A 165 -1.04 -6.38 13.57
N LEU A 166 -0.71 -5.10 13.38
CA LEU A 166 0.53 -4.46 13.80
C LEU A 166 0.17 -3.31 14.74
N ARG A 167 0.86 -3.21 15.87
CA ARG A 167 0.74 -2.10 16.82
C ARG A 167 1.99 -1.23 16.70
N LEU A 168 1.78 0.02 16.34
CA LEU A 168 2.83 1.03 16.31
C LEU A 168 2.87 1.68 17.69
N GLU A 169 3.99 1.57 18.38
CA GLU A 169 4.29 2.31 19.60
C GLU A 169 5.02 3.60 19.19
N GLN A 170 4.49 4.74 19.60
CA GLN A 170 4.97 6.07 19.22
C GLN A 170 4.91 7.01 20.43
N ASN A 171 5.56 8.17 20.33
CA ASN A 171 5.39 9.27 21.28
C ASN A 171 4.73 10.47 20.60
N LEU A 172 3.88 11.19 21.33
CA LEU A 172 3.46 12.54 20.95
C LEU A 172 4.61 13.53 21.19
N ALA A 173 4.49 14.73 20.63
CA ALA A 173 5.44 15.82 20.89
C ALA A 173 5.55 16.17 22.39
N SER A 174 4.49 15.90 23.18
CA SER A 174 4.48 16.05 24.64
C SER A 174 5.29 14.99 25.39
N GLY A 175 5.81 13.96 24.71
CA GLY A 175 6.45 12.79 25.33
C GLY A 175 5.46 11.73 25.84
N THR A 176 4.15 11.96 25.72
CA THR A 176 3.12 10.98 26.08
C THR A 176 3.11 9.81 25.10
N PRO A 177 3.04 8.55 25.57
CA PRO A 177 2.96 7.40 24.68
C PRO A 177 1.66 7.43 23.87
N ALA A 178 1.76 7.11 22.59
CA ALA A 178 0.67 6.98 21.65
C ALA A 178 0.74 5.63 20.94
N ARG A 179 -0.42 5.03 20.69
CA ARG A 179 -0.54 3.73 20.05
C ARG A 179 -1.47 3.80 18.86
N SER A 180 -1.07 3.16 17.77
CA SER A 180 -1.90 2.99 16.59
C SER A 180 -1.94 1.51 16.21
N VAL A 181 -3.12 0.98 15.95
CA VAL A 181 -3.29 -0.42 15.51
C VAL A 181 -3.69 -0.42 14.04
N LEU A 182 -2.95 -1.20 13.26
CA LEU A 182 -3.23 -1.46 11.85
C LEU A 182 -3.56 -2.94 11.69
N ARG A 183 -4.75 -3.25 11.20
CA ARG A 183 -5.16 -4.62 10.90
C ARG A 183 -4.46 -5.11 9.64
N LEU A 184 -3.98 -6.35 9.66
CA LEU A 184 -3.39 -6.98 8.49
C LEU A 184 -4.48 -7.55 7.59
N ARG A 185 -4.42 -7.24 6.30
CA ARG A 185 -5.25 -7.83 5.24
C ARG A 185 -4.38 -8.48 4.20
N ARG A 186 -4.89 -9.55 3.58
CA ARG A 186 -4.26 -10.19 2.43
C ARG A 186 -5.21 -10.17 1.25
N GLN A 187 -4.85 -9.43 0.21
CA GLN A 187 -5.65 -9.27 -1.01
C GLN A 187 -4.72 -9.12 -2.20
N TYR A 188 -5.10 -9.67 -3.37
CA TYR A 188 -4.26 -9.67 -4.57
C TYR A 188 -2.86 -10.27 -4.36
N ASN A 189 -2.74 -11.23 -3.42
CA ASN A 189 -1.48 -11.83 -2.98
C ASN A 189 -0.49 -10.86 -2.31
N CYS A 190 -0.95 -9.69 -1.87
CA CYS A 190 -0.18 -8.70 -1.13
C CYS A 190 -0.68 -8.58 0.31
N PHE A 191 0.19 -8.13 1.20
CA PHE A 191 -0.20 -7.60 2.50
C PHE A 191 -0.64 -6.14 2.36
N TRP A 192 -1.70 -5.80 3.09
CA TRP A 192 -2.23 -4.45 3.20
C TRP A 192 -2.53 -4.14 4.66
N VAL A 193 -2.61 -2.85 5.00
CA VAL A 193 -3.10 -2.40 6.29
C VAL A 193 -4.49 -1.76 6.17
N THR A 194 -5.30 -1.93 7.20
CA THR A 194 -6.51 -1.12 7.43
C THR A 194 -6.54 -0.63 8.87
N PHE A 195 -7.40 0.34 9.17
CA PHE A 195 -7.80 0.56 10.57
C PHE A 195 -8.74 -0.57 11.06
#